data_AF-A0A9D2S9Q7-F1
#
_entry.id   AF-A0A9D2S9Q7-F1
#
_cell.length_a   1.000
_cell.length_b   1.000
_cell.length_c   1.000
_cell.angle_alpha   90.00
_cell.angle_beta   90.00
_cell.angle_gamma   90.00
#
_symmetry.space_group_name_H-M   'P 1'
#
loop_
_entity.id
_entity.type
_entity.pdbx_description
1 polymer ?
#
loop_
_entity_poly.entity_id
_entity_poly.type
_entity_poly.pdbx_seq_one_letter_code
_entity_poly.pdbx_strand_id
1 'polypeptide(L)'
;MVEPKYPGLVESYVDLGACYDRAALQAVGAELKGCMKGYKACYARAYRCLTAAAQLEEDGRALLLTPALEAKMAKRAKGILSRELKREGEQAGRSVQRFLGAVTWQGVLREYGTVEAQCGRVYELSDTYGLAQTMLTCLAAGAMASGHDVVACPDPMFPDRMAHLIIPSLSLAFVSTTPEQPWPRRPYRRIRLDAMADAELLRRSRARLRFARKVTAALMEEAVDALAQAKAMHDELEAIYNPHVDFDRVHARAEEIVEAFTTLEQA
;
A
#
# COMPACT_ATOMS: atom_id res chain seq x y z
N MET A 1 -12.74 19.00 14.21
CA MET A 1 -13.89 18.15 14.55
C MET A 1 -14.41 17.60 13.24
N VAL A 2 -14.46 16.27 13.07
CA VAL A 2 -15.07 15.67 11.88
C VAL A 2 -16.57 15.75 12.08
N GLU A 3 -17.27 16.41 11.16
CA GLU A 3 -18.72 16.56 11.24
C GLU A 3 -19.39 15.40 10.45
N PRO A 4 -20.17 14.53 11.10
CA PRO A 4 -20.87 13.44 10.46
C PRO A 4 -21.95 13.99 9.54
N LYS A 5 -22.09 13.40 8.36
CA LYS A 5 -23.15 13.75 7.40
C LYS A 5 -24.51 13.21 7.84
N TYR A 6 -24.53 12.09 8.56
CA TYR A 6 -25.74 11.41 9.02
C TYR A 6 -25.55 10.82 10.44
N PRO A 7 -25.36 11.68 11.47
CA PRO A 7 -25.17 11.23 12.85
C PRO A 7 -26.35 10.41 13.35
N GLY A 8 -26.08 9.29 14.02
CA GLY A 8 -27.08 8.38 14.59
C GLY A 8 -27.76 7.46 13.59
N LEU A 9 -27.60 7.67 12.28
CA LEU A 9 -28.13 6.80 11.23
C LEU A 9 -27.08 5.82 10.72
N VAL A 10 -25.90 6.31 10.34
CA VAL A 10 -24.75 5.48 9.88
C VAL A 10 -23.42 5.91 10.50
N GLU A 11 -23.40 6.98 11.29
CA GLU A 11 -22.20 7.52 11.93
C GLU A 11 -22.47 7.75 13.43
N SER A 12 -21.52 7.41 14.29
CA SER A 12 -21.59 7.69 15.73
C SER A 12 -20.28 8.31 16.23
N TYR A 13 -20.39 9.19 17.23
CA TYR A 13 -19.22 9.73 17.92
C TYR A 13 -18.81 8.80 19.05
N VAL A 14 -17.53 8.44 19.07
CA VAL A 14 -16.91 7.69 20.16
C VAL A 14 -15.99 8.62 20.92
N ASP A 15 -16.40 9.03 22.13
CA ASP A 15 -15.57 9.84 23.02
C ASP A 15 -14.71 8.96 23.93
N LEU A 16 -13.48 8.68 23.49
CA LEU A 16 -12.47 8.03 24.32
C LEU A 16 -11.82 8.99 25.33
N GLY A 17 -12.03 10.30 25.17
CA GLY A 17 -11.50 11.32 26.07
C GLY A 17 -12.13 11.34 27.45
N ALA A 18 -13.23 10.59 27.64
CA ALA A 18 -13.85 10.32 28.93
C ALA A 18 -13.03 9.32 29.79
N CYS A 19 -12.10 8.57 29.20
CA CYS A 19 -11.26 7.58 29.87
C CYS A 19 -9.94 8.17 30.40
N TYR A 20 -9.69 9.46 30.17
CA TYR A 20 -8.49 10.14 30.65
C TYR A 20 -8.66 10.69 32.07
N ASP A 21 -7.64 10.47 32.91
CA ASP A 21 -7.49 11.24 34.15
C ASP A 21 -6.97 12.65 33.81
N ARG A 22 -7.92 13.57 33.62
CA ARG A 22 -7.63 14.96 33.26
C ARG A 22 -6.85 15.71 34.34
N ALA A 23 -7.04 15.36 35.61
CA ALA A 23 -6.35 16.03 36.71
C ALA A 23 -4.87 15.62 36.74
N ALA A 24 -4.59 14.32 36.59
CA ALA A 24 -3.24 13.82 36.50
C ALA A 24 -2.51 14.32 35.23
N LEU A 25 -3.18 14.35 34.08
CA LEU A 25 -2.62 14.89 32.83
C LEU A 25 -2.30 16.39 32.92
N GLN A 26 -3.04 17.17 33.70
CA GLN A 26 -2.71 18.58 33.94
C GLN A 26 -1.37 18.74 34.68
N ALA A 27 -1.05 17.84 35.61
CA ALA A 27 0.20 17.88 36.36
C ALA A 27 1.44 17.59 35.48
N VAL A 28 1.31 16.68 34.50
CA VAL A 28 2.37 16.36 33.52
C VAL A 28 2.31 17.21 32.24
N GLY A 29 1.44 18.22 32.19
CA GLY A 29 1.13 18.97 30.98
C GLY A 29 2.33 19.73 30.38
N ALA A 30 3.32 20.12 31.18
CA ALA A 30 4.53 20.80 30.69
C ALA A 30 5.45 19.82 29.94
N GLU A 31 5.60 18.61 30.47
CA GLU A 31 6.38 17.52 29.87
C GLU A 31 5.75 17.05 28.55
N LEU A 32 4.42 16.85 28.56
CA LEU A 32 3.64 16.53 27.36
C LEU A 32 3.84 17.56 26.24
N LYS A 33 3.72 18.85 26.56
CA LYS A 33 3.96 19.94 25.59
C LYS A 33 5.41 19.98 25.12
N GLY A 34 6.35 19.49 25.92
CA GLY A 34 7.76 19.32 25.57
C GLY A 34 7.95 18.25 24.51
N CYS A 35 7.48 17.02 24.77
CA CYS A 35 7.59 15.87 23.86
C CYS A 35 6.85 16.08 22.52
N MET A 36 5.77 16.87 22.53
CA MET A 36 5.06 17.24 21.29
C MET A 36 5.87 18.15 20.34
N LYS A 37 7.02 18.71 20.77
CA LYS A 37 7.88 19.53 19.92
C LYS A 37 8.80 18.64 19.09
N GLY A 38 8.57 18.59 17.77
CA GLY A 38 9.53 18.05 16.81
C GLY A 38 9.00 16.91 15.94
N TYR A 39 8.06 16.09 16.42
CA TYR A 39 7.58 14.93 15.65
C TYR A 39 6.97 15.30 14.28
N LYS A 40 6.29 16.46 14.19
CA LYS A 40 5.76 16.98 12.92
C LYS A 40 6.87 17.26 11.90
N ALA A 41 8.04 17.70 12.36
CA ALA A 41 9.18 17.94 11.49
C ALA A 41 9.76 16.63 10.93
N CYS A 42 9.73 15.55 11.73
CA CYS A 42 10.12 14.21 11.30
C CYS A 42 9.20 13.70 10.17
N TYR A 43 7.87 13.79 10.34
CA TYR A 43 6.93 13.46 9.25
C TYR A 43 7.13 14.33 8.01
N ALA A 44 7.30 15.64 8.19
CA ALA A 44 7.54 16.54 7.07
C ALA A 44 8.85 16.19 6.32
N ARG A 45 9.91 15.77 7.04
CA ARG A 45 11.16 15.27 6.43
C ARG A 45 10.93 13.96 5.69
N ALA A 46 10.24 13.00 6.31
CA ALA A 46 9.91 11.73 5.68
C ALA A 46 9.17 11.94 4.35
N TYR A 47 8.08 12.71 4.36
CA TYR A 47 7.28 12.95 3.16
C TYR A 47 8.04 13.72 2.07
N ARG A 48 8.95 14.64 2.43
CA ARG A 48 9.83 15.28 1.43
C ARG A 48 10.76 14.27 0.76
N CYS A 49 11.38 13.37 1.53
CA CYS A 49 12.24 12.33 0.98
C CYS A 49 11.45 11.34 0.10
N LEU A 50 10.27 10.90 0.55
CA LEU A 50 9.39 10.05 -0.26
C LEU A 50 8.96 10.73 -1.56
N THR A 51 8.60 12.02 -1.50
CA THR A 51 8.23 12.79 -2.70
C THR A 51 9.39 12.88 -3.69
N ALA A 52 10.61 13.15 -3.21
CA ALA A 52 11.79 13.20 -4.06
C ALA A 52 12.13 11.82 -4.67
N ALA A 53 12.00 10.75 -3.89
CA ALA A 53 12.19 9.38 -4.36
C ALA A 53 11.18 9.03 -5.47
N ALA A 54 9.89 9.33 -5.26
CA ALA A 54 8.84 9.12 -6.24
C ALA A 54 9.08 9.88 -7.55
N GLN A 55 9.59 11.13 -7.49
CA GLN A 55 9.89 11.91 -8.69
C GLN A 55 11.01 11.27 -9.53
N LEU A 56 12.06 10.75 -8.89
CA LEU A 56 13.17 10.07 -9.58
C LEU A 56 12.73 8.74 -10.18
N GLU A 57 11.88 7.98 -9.48
CA GLU A 57 11.29 6.76 -10.02
C GLU A 57 10.38 7.07 -11.22
N GLU A 58 9.56 8.12 -11.13
CA GLU A 58 8.68 8.52 -12.23
C GLU A 58 9.45 8.96 -13.46
N ASP A 59 10.53 9.73 -13.28
CA ASP A 59 11.40 10.14 -14.38
C ASP A 59 12.04 8.92 -15.08
N GLY A 60 12.53 7.95 -14.29
CA GLY A 60 13.07 6.70 -14.82
C GLY A 60 12.02 5.86 -15.55
N ARG A 61 10.80 5.77 -15.00
CA ARG A 61 9.67 5.07 -15.60
C ARG A 61 9.24 5.74 -16.91
N ALA A 62 9.03 7.05 -16.91
CA ALA A 62 8.61 7.83 -18.08
C ALA A 62 9.62 7.72 -19.22
N LEU A 63 10.92 7.66 -18.89
CA LEU A 63 11.97 7.42 -19.87
C LEU A 63 11.82 6.07 -20.60
N LEU A 64 11.36 5.03 -19.91
CA LEU A 64 11.28 3.67 -20.44
C LEU A 64 9.90 3.31 -21.00
N LEU A 65 8.85 3.96 -20.51
CA LEU A 65 7.47 3.70 -20.89
C LEU A 65 7.15 4.34 -22.25
N THR A 66 7.35 3.58 -23.32
CA THR A 66 7.03 3.98 -24.69
C THR A 66 5.69 3.37 -25.15
N PRO A 67 5.00 3.98 -26.13
CA PRO A 67 3.78 3.39 -26.70
C PRO A 67 3.99 1.96 -27.24
N ALA A 68 5.18 1.68 -27.78
CA ALA A 68 5.55 0.35 -28.25
C ALA A 68 5.65 -0.66 -27.09
N LEU A 69 6.22 -0.24 -25.95
CA LEU A 69 6.28 -1.06 -24.74
C LEU A 69 4.87 -1.32 -24.19
N GLU A 70 4.02 -0.30 -24.12
CA GLU A 70 2.64 -0.43 -23.67
C GLU A 70 1.85 -1.42 -24.54
N ALA A 71 1.97 -1.32 -25.87
CA ALA A 71 1.35 -2.26 -26.80
C ALA A 71 1.86 -3.70 -26.59
N LYS A 72 3.18 -3.87 -26.32
CA LYS A 72 3.78 -5.18 -26.02
C LYS A 72 3.25 -5.76 -24.70
N MET A 73 3.07 -4.93 -23.68
CA MET A 73 2.48 -5.31 -22.39
C MET A 73 1.02 -5.71 -22.54
N ALA A 74 0.22 -4.90 -23.24
CA ALA A 74 -1.18 -5.21 -23.52
C ALA A 74 -1.33 -6.52 -24.31
N LYS A 75 -0.50 -6.74 -25.34
CA LYS A 75 -0.47 -8.00 -26.10
C LYS A 75 -0.13 -9.20 -25.20
N ARG A 76 0.85 -9.04 -24.31
CA ARG A 76 1.23 -10.09 -23.36
C ARG A 76 0.12 -10.38 -22.35
N ALA A 77 -0.55 -9.35 -21.83
CA ALA A 77 -1.70 -9.48 -20.93
C ALA A 77 -2.83 -10.26 -21.61
N LYS A 78 -3.20 -9.91 -22.85
CA LYS A 78 -4.21 -10.63 -23.63
C LYS A 78 -3.90 -12.13 -23.77
N GLY A 79 -2.63 -12.48 -24.01
CA GLY A 79 -2.21 -13.89 -24.11
C GLY A 79 -2.19 -14.65 -22.77
N ILE A 80 -2.15 -13.94 -21.64
CA ILE A 80 -2.32 -14.54 -20.32
C ILE A 80 -3.82 -14.74 -20.05
N LEU A 81 -4.64 -13.72 -20.34
CA LEU A 81 -6.09 -13.79 -20.19
C LEU A 81 -6.67 -14.96 -20.97
N SER A 82 -6.32 -15.13 -22.25
CA SER A 82 -6.82 -16.25 -23.06
C SER A 82 -6.43 -17.63 -22.55
N ARG A 83 -5.42 -17.73 -21.67
CA ARG A 83 -4.96 -18.98 -21.07
C ARG A 83 -5.64 -19.26 -19.74
N GLU A 84 -5.75 -18.23 -18.90
CA GLU A 84 -6.27 -18.36 -17.53
C GLU A 84 -7.80 -18.23 -17.49
N LEU A 85 -8.41 -17.51 -18.43
CA LEU A 85 -9.84 -17.29 -18.54
C LEU A 85 -10.40 -18.17 -19.66
N LYS A 86 -11.20 -19.18 -19.29
CA LYS A 86 -11.78 -20.15 -20.24
C LYS A 86 -13.27 -19.95 -20.53
N ARG A 87 -13.95 -19.11 -19.74
CA ARG A 87 -15.39 -18.85 -19.82
C ARG A 87 -15.63 -17.37 -19.64
N GLU A 88 -16.56 -16.83 -20.42
CA GLU A 88 -17.08 -15.48 -20.26
C GLU A 88 -18.25 -15.55 -19.29
N GLY A 89 -18.22 -14.73 -18.24
CA GLY A 89 -19.35 -14.54 -17.34
C GLY A 89 -20.42 -13.66 -17.99
N GLU A 90 -21.69 -13.87 -17.61
CA GLU A 90 -22.81 -13.08 -18.12
C GLU A 90 -22.83 -11.64 -17.57
N GLN A 91 -22.21 -11.42 -16.40
CA GLN A 91 -22.12 -10.13 -15.73
C GLN A 91 -20.67 -9.75 -15.50
N ALA A 92 -20.37 -8.44 -15.55
CA ALA A 92 -19.05 -7.95 -15.24
C ALA A 92 -18.74 -8.08 -13.74
N GLY A 93 -17.53 -8.52 -13.42
CA GLY A 93 -17.01 -8.55 -12.06
C GLY A 93 -16.74 -7.15 -11.51
N ARG A 94 -16.57 -7.05 -10.20
CA ARG A 94 -16.32 -5.82 -9.46
C ARG A 94 -14.85 -5.64 -9.17
N SER A 95 -14.43 -4.38 -9.01
CA SER A 95 -13.10 -4.02 -8.53
C SER A 95 -13.18 -3.44 -7.13
N VAL A 96 -12.36 -3.94 -6.23
CA VAL A 96 -12.13 -3.35 -4.91
C VAL A 96 -10.66 -3.01 -4.76
N GLN A 97 -10.36 -1.88 -4.12
CA GLN A 97 -8.98 -1.46 -3.87
C GLN A 97 -8.53 -1.85 -2.46
N ARG A 98 -7.35 -2.48 -2.35
CA ARG A 98 -6.71 -2.82 -1.07
C ARG A 98 -5.20 -2.68 -1.19
N PHE A 99 -4.55 -1.97 -0.27
CA PHE A 99 -3.09 -1.92 -0.25
C PHE A 99 -2.51 -3.25 0.25
N LEU A 100 -1.48 -3.75 -0.42
CA LEU A 100 -0.69 -4.91 0.01
C LEU A 100 0.70 -4.50 0.53
N GLY A 101 0.98 -3.21 0.62
CA GLY A 101 2.23 -2.73 1.13
C GLY A 101 2.16 -1.27 1.54
N ALA A 102 3.16 -0.86 2.31
CA ALA A 102 3.28 0.48 2.86
C ALA A 102 4.75 0.81 3.09
N VAL A 103 5.08 2.10 3.10
CA VAL A 103 6.36 2.58 3.63
C VAL A 103 6.13 2.93 5.10
N THR A 104 6.84 2.25 5.99
CA THR A 104 6.65 2.35 7.44
C THR A 104 7.96 2.72 8.13
N TRP A 105 7.91 2.94 9.45
CA TRP A 105 9.10 3.11 10.28
C TRP A 105 9.98 1.86 10.35
N GLN A 106 9.47 0.67 9.97
CA GLN A 106 10.24 -0.58 9.87
C GLN A 106 10.81 -0.81 8.46
N GLY A 107 10.61 0.13 7.53
CA GLY A 107 10.93 -0.02 6.13
C GLY A 107 9.71 -0.29 5.25
N VAL A 108 9.96 -0.74 4.03
CA VAL A 108 8.90 -1.09 3.07
C VAL A 108 8.33 -2.45 3.43
N LEU A 109 7.06 -2.47 3.80
CA LEU A 109 6.33 -3.66 4.21
C LEU A 109 5.48 -4.18 3.05
N ARG A 110 5.43 -5.50 2.87
CA ARG A 110 4.61 -6.20 1.87
C ARG A 110 3.88 -7.37 2.53
N GLU A 111 2.56 -7.33 2.50
CA GLU A 111 1.68 -8.37 3.06
C GLU A 111 1.43 -9.50 2.06
N TYR A 112 2.51 -10.17 1.63
CA TYR A 112 2.43 -11.30 0.72
C TYR A 112 1.64 -12.49 1.28
N GLY A 113 1.53 -12.61 2.61
CA GLY A 113 0.69 -13.62 3.26
C GLY A 113 -0.79 -13.53 2.85
N THR A 114 -1.29 -12.31 2.58
CA THR A 114 -2.65 -12.11 2.06
C THR A 114 -2.83 -12.70 0.66
N VAL A 115 -1.79 -12.64 -0.18
CA VAL A 115 -1.77 -13.24 -1.51
C VAL A 115 -1.72 -14.76 -1.40
N GLU A 116 -0.84 -15.29 -0.55
CA GLU A 116 -0.68 -16.74 -0.32
C GLU A 116 -1.97 -17.38 0.21
N ALA A 117 -2.68 -16.70 1.11
CA ALA A 117 -3.94 -17.20 1.67
C ALA A 117 -5.08 -17.29 0.63
N GLN A 118 -5.04 -16.46 -0.41
CA GLN A 118 -6.12 -16.37 -1.41
C GLN A 118 -5.78 -17.08 -2.73
N CYS A 119 -4.50 -17.23 -3.07
CA CYS A 119 -4.07 -17.62 -4.41
C CYS A 119 -2.96 -18.67 -4.40
N GLY A 120 -3.23 -19.83 -5.00
CA GLY A 120 -2.23 -20.88 -5.23
C GLY A 120 -1.40 -20.66 -6.49
N ARG A 121 -1.82 -19.79 -7.42
CA ARG A 121 -1.07 -19.46 -8.65
C ARG A 121 -0.65 -18.00 -8.64
N VAL A 122 0.64 -17.75 -8.47
CA VAL A 122 1.22 -16.39 -8.46
C VAL A 122 2.09 -16.16 -9.68
N TYR A 123 1.74 -15.16 -10.47
CA TYR A 123 2.55 -14.56 -11.51
C TYR A 123 3.43 -13.48 -10.89
N GLU A 124 4.74 -13.73 -10.82
CA GLU A 124 5.71 -12.72 -10.39
C GLU A 124 6.10 -11.85 -11.57
N LEU A 125 5.92 -10.53 -11.44
CA LEU A 125 6.33 -9.54 -12.41
C LEU A 125 7.63 -8.90 -11.89
N SER A 126 8.76 -9.19 -12.53
CA SER A 126 10.03 -8.52 -12.19
C SER A 126 10.03 -7.13 -12.82
N ASP A 127 9.88 -6.11 -11.97
CA ASP A 127 9.51 -4.76 -12.35
C ASP A 127 10.34 -3.72 -11.61
N THR A 128 11.63 -3.65 -11.94
CA THR A 128 12.57 -2.72 -11.30
C THR A 128 12.24 -1.25 -11.61
N TYR A 129 11.44 -0.98 -12.65
CA TYR A 129 11.19 0.35 -13.18
C TYR A 129 9.71 0.80 -13.09
N GLY A 130 8.86 0.10 -12.34
CA GLY A 130 7.46 0.49 -12.13
C GLY A 130 6.60 0.47 -13.40
N LEU A 131 6.82 -0.50 -14.27
CA LEU A 131 6.17 -0.67 -15.57
C LEU A 131 4.92 -1.57 -15.51
N ALA A 132 4.62 -2.22 -14.38
CA ALA A 132 3.54 -3.21 -14.28
C ALA A 132 2.14 -2.64 -14.56
N GLN A 133 1.91 -1.35 -14.30
CA GLN A 133 0.59 -0.71 -14.37
C GLN A 133 -0.18 -1.05 -15.66
N THR A 134 0.43 -0.88 -16.83
CA THR A 134 -0.26 -1.12 -18.11
C THR A 134 -0.71 -2.58 -18.25
N MET A 135 0.14 -3.53 -17.85
CA MET A 135 -0.20 -4.95 -17.88
C MET A 135 -1.31 -5.29 -16.88
N LEU A 136 -1.19 -4.79 -15.65
CA LEU A 136 -2.14 -5.04 -14.57
C LEU A 136 -3.53 -4.46 -14.88
N THR A 137 -3.61 -3.25 -15.43
CA THR A 137 -4.88 -2.65 -15.88
C THR A 137 -5.55 -3.49 -16.96
N CYS A 138 -4.79 -3.98 -17.96
CA CYS A 138 -5.34 -4.89 -18.97
C CYS A 138 -5.82 -6.21 -18.37
N LEU A 139 -5.09 -6.77 -17.42
CA LEU A 139 -5.46 -8.03 -16.74
C LEU A 139 -6.73 -7.85 -15.90
N ALA A 140 -6.81 -6.78 -15.11
CA ALA A 140 -7.97 -6.46 -14.30
C ALA A 140 -9.22 -6.26 -15.16
N ALA A 141 -9.11 -5.46 -16.22
CA ALA A 141 -10.21 -5.23 -17.16
C ALA A 141 -10.70 -6.53 -17.82
N GLY A 142 -9.77 -7.38 -18.27
CA GLY A 142 -10.13 -8.67 -18.87
C GLY A 142 -10.76 -9.66 -17.89
N ALA A 143 -10.28 -9.70 -16.65
CA ALA A 143 -10.85 -10.53 -15.60
C ALA A 143 -12.28 -10.09 -15.22
N MET A 144 -12.49 -8.78 -15.02
CA MET A 144 -13.81 -8.22 -14.76
C MET A 144 -14.77 -8.44 -15.93
N ALA A 145 -14.31 -8.25 -17.18
CA ALA A 145 -15.11 -8.53 -18.37
C ALA A 145 -15.53 -10.00 -18.48
N SER A 146 -14.76 -10.91 -17.87
CA SER A 146 -15.09 -12.34 -17.80
C SER A 146 -15.90 -12.71 -16.56
N GLY A 147 -16.35 -11.73 -15.77
CA GLY A 147 -17.19 -11.92 -14.59
C GLY A 147 -16.46 -12.24 -13.29
N HIS A 148 -15.15 -12.01 -13.22
CA HIS A 148 -14.38 -12.22 -12.00
C HIS A 148 -14.17 -10.93 -11.22
N ASP A 149 -14.43 -10.98 -9.92
CA ASP A 149 -14.06 -9.90 -9.01
C ASP A 149 -12.54 -9.82 -8.87
N VAL A 150 -12.05 -8.59 -8.81
CA VAL A 150 -10.63 -8.27 -8.73
C VAL A 150 -10.34 -7.43 -7.49
N VAL A 151 -9.23 -7.74 -6.83
CA VAL A 151 -8.63 -6.85 -5.82
C VAL A 151 -7.47 -6.13 -6.49
N ALA A 152 -7.71 -4.87 -6.87
CA ALA A 152 -6.69 -3.98 -7.36
C ALA A 152 -5.84 -3.50 -6.18
N CYS A 153 -4.54 -3.74 -6.22
CA CYS A 153 -3.65 -3.38 -5.12
C CYS A 153 -2.76 -2.20 -5.52
N PRO A 154 -3.06 -0.98 -5.05
CA PRO A 154 -2.30 0.19 -5.45
C PRO A 154 -0.88 0.20 -4.88
N ASP A 155 -0.01 0.96 -5.53
CA ASP A 155 1.33 1.25 -5.03
C ASP A 155 1.24 2.33 -3.93
N PRO A 156 1.89 2.14 -2.76
CA PRO A 156 1.84 3.13 -1.69
C PRO A 156 2.49 4.48 -2.04
N MET A 157 3.46 4.51 -2.96
CA MET A 157 4.09 5.73 -3.46
C MET A 157 3.30 6.37 -4.62
N PHE A 158 2.50 5.56 -5.33
CA PHE A 158 1.70 6.00 -6.47
C PHE A 158 0.28 5.42 -6.42
N PRO A 159 -0.62 5.97 -5.58
CA PRO A 159 -1.95 5.39 -5.33
C PRO A 159 -2.85 5.27 -6.57
N ASP A 160 -2.61 6.09 -7.61
CA ASP A 160 -3.33 6.01 -8.88
C ASP A 160 -2.86 4.83 -9.76
N ARG A 161 -1.82 4.11 -9.34
CA ARG A 161 -1.25 2.96 -10.04
C ARG A 161 -1.37 1.70 -9.23
N MET A 162 -1.66 0.62 -9.92
CA MET A 162 -1.69 -0.74 -9.42
C MET A 162 -0.27 -1.31 -9.38
N ALA A 163 0.13 -1.83 -8.22
CA ALA A 163 1.34 -2.64 -8.04
C ALA A 163 1.05 -4.14 -8.12
N HIS A 164 -0.13 -4.58 -7.66
CA HIS A 164 -0.52 -5.99 -7.68
C HIS A 164 -1.99 -6.18 -8.02
N LEU A 165 -2.35 -7.37 -8.45
CA LEU A 165 -3.72 -7.76 -8.79
C LEU A 165 -4.01 -9.15 -8.22
N ILE A 166 -5.10 -9.28 -7.47
CA ILE A 166 -5.58 -10.58 -6.98
C ILE A 166 -6.93 -10.88 -7.64
N ILE A 167 -7.12 -12.12 -8.08
CA ILE A 167 -8.37 -12.64 -8.64
C ILE A 167 -8.74 -13.89 -7.82
N PRO A 168 -9.43 -13.72 -6.67
CA PRO A 168 -9.65 -14.79 -5.71
C PRO A 168 -10.40 -15.99 -6.29
N SER A 169 -11.44 -15.75 -7.11
CA SER A 169 -12.26 -16.81 -7.72
C SER A 169 -11.46 -17.76 -8.63
N LEU A 170 -10.32 -17.30 -9.14
CA LEU A 170 -9.41 -18.11 -9.97
C LEU A 170 -8.22 -18.65 -9.18
N SER A 171 -8.06 -18.29 -7.91
CA SER A 171 -6.86 -18.54 -7.12
C SER A 171 -5.59 -18.04 -7.84
N LEU A 172 -5.69 -16.86 -8.45
CA LEU A 172 -4.69 -16.27 -9.34
C LEU A 172 -4.29 -14.86 -8.87
N ALA A 173 -2.99 -14.60 -8.77
CA ALA A 173 -2.46 -13.28 -8.44
C ALA A 173 -1.31 -12.87 -9.36
N PHE A 174 -1.16 -11.56 -9.55
CA PHE A 174 -0.05 -10.91 -10.24
C PHE A 174 0.63 -9.95 -9.28
N VAL A 175 1.90 -10.21 -8.98
CA VAL A 175 2.64 -9.46 -7.96
C VAL A 175 3.84 -8.78 -8.62
N SER A 176 3.83 -7.45 -8.69
CA SER A 176 5.04 -6.68 -9.01
C SER A 176 6.08 -6.80 -7.91
N THR A 177 7.34 -7.02 -8.30
CA THR A 177 8.47 -7.26 -7.39
C THR A 177 9.71 -6.56 -7.91
N THR A 178 10.59 -6.17 -7.00
CA THR A 178 11.93 -5.67 -7.33
C THR A 178 12.99 -6.64 -6.77
N PRO A 179 14.26 -6.55 -7.20
CA PRO A 179 15.33 -7.36 -6.61
C PRO A 179 15.47 -7.21 -5.09
N GLU A 180 15.14 -6.04 -4.55
CA GLU A 180 15.17 -5.73 -3.13
C GLU A 180 13.96 -6.31 -2.36
N GLN A 181 12.85 -6.54 -3.06
CA GLN A 181 11.61 -7.09 -2.51
C GLN A 181 11.09 -8.26 -3.37
N PRO A 182 11.83 -9.39 -3.43
CA PRO A 182 11.44 -10.52 -4.24
C PRO A 182 10.21 -11.23 -3.66
N TRP A 183 9.50 -11.95 -4.51
CA TRP A 183 8.48 -12.88 -4.05
C TRP A 183 9.14 -14.02 -3.24
N PRO A 184 8.70 -14.31 -2.00
CA PRO A 184 9.42 -15.23 -1.10
C PRO A 184 9.27 -16.71 -1.47
N ARG A 185 8.30 -17.07 -2.32
CA ARG A 185 8.04 -18.46 -2.73
C ARG A 185 8.47 -18.70 -4.17
N ARG A 186 8.38 -19.95 -4.60
CA ARG A 186 8.48 -20.29 -6.02
C ARG A 186 7.23 -19.76 -6.75
N PRO A 187 7.35 -18.85 -7.72
CA PRO A 187 6.21 -18.37 -8.48
C PRO A 187 5.67 -19.47 -9.40
N TYR A 188 4.37 -19.40 -9.73
CA TYR A 188 3.79 -20.23 -10.79
C TYR A 188 4.41 -19.88 -12.14
N ARG A 189 4.56 -18.58 -12.42
CA ARG A 189 5.28 -18.07 -13.60
C ARG A 189 5.98 -16.76 -13.26
N ARG A 190 7.15 -16.53 -13.87
CA ARG A 190 7.88 -15.27 -13.80
C ARG A 190 7.81 -14.53 -15.13
N ILE A 191 7.47 -13.26 -15.11
CA ILE A 191 7.46 -12.35 -16.25
C ILE A 191 8.45 -11.24 -15.95
N ARG A 192 9.51 -11.14 -16.76
CA ARG A 192 10.49 -10.07 -16.65
C ARG A 192 10.01 -8.83 -17.39
N LEU A 193 9.36 -7.89 -16.71
CA LEU A 193 8.91 -6.64 -17.32
C LEU A 193 10.09 -5.77 -17.75
N ASP A 194 11.16 -5.77 -16.97
CA ASP A 194 12.42 -5.08 -17.31
C ASP A 194 12.98 -5.51 -18.67
N ALA A 195 12.79 -6.77 -19.05
CA ALA A 195 13.24 -7.31 -20.34
C ALA A 195 12.32 -6.97 -21.51
N MET A 196 11.14 -6.41 -21.23
CA MET A 196 10.21 -5.98 -22.26
C MET A 196 10.57 -4.59 -22.80
N ALA A 197 11.19 -3.74 -21.98
CA ALA A 197 11.66 -2.40 -22.33
C ALA A 197 12.70 -2.44 -23.46
N ASP A 198 12.81 -1.32 -24.18
CA ASP A 198 13.71 -1.20 -25.32
C ASP A 198 15.19 -1.31 -24.87
N ALA A 199 15.92 -2.24 -25.47
CA ALA A 199 17.28 -2.57 -25.07
C ALA A 199 18.28 -1.44 -25.36
N GLU A 200 18.10 -0.70 -26.45
CA GLU A 200 18.97 0.41 -26.81
C GLU A 200 18.70 1.61 -25.90
N LEU A 201 17.44 1.88 -25.60
CA LEU A 201 17.03 2.90 -24.63
C LEU A 201 17.58 2.60 -23.24
N LEU A 202 17.45 1.36 -22.76
CA LEU A 202 18.06 0.90 -21.50
C LEU A 202 19.58 1.07 -21.50
N ARG A 203 20.25 0.74 -22.62
CA ARG A 203 21.70 0.86 -22.75
C ARG A 203 22.15 2.32 -22.67
N ARG A 204 21.46 3.23 -23.38
CA ARG A 204 21.77 4.67 -23.38
C ARG A 204 21.49 5.33 -22.04
N SER A 205 20.41 4.95 -21.37
CA SER A 205 19.97 5.53 -20.10
C SER A 205 20.58 4.86 -18.86
N ARG A 206 21.36 3.80 -19.02
CA ARG A 206 21.86 2.93 -17.94
C ARG A 206 22.51 3.70 -16.79
N ALA A 207 23.35 4.69 -17.09
CA ALA A 207 24.04 5.47 -16.07
C ALA A 207 23.05 6.32 -15.26
N ARG A 208 22.12 7.00 -15.93
CA ARG A 208 21.05 7.81 -15.31
C ARG A 208 20.14 6.94 -14.45
N LEU A 209 19.68 5.80 -14.96
CA LEU A 209 18.80 4.88 -14.20
C LEU A 209 19.49 4.31 -12.96
N ARG A 210 20.79 3.96 -13.04
CA ARG A 210 21.56 3.53 -11.87
C ARG A 210 21.74 4.64 -10.85
N PHE A 211 22.01 5.87 -11.32
CA PHE A 211 22.12 7.02 -10.45
C PHE A 211 20.80 7.29 -9.72
N ALA A 212 19.70 7.36 -10.46
CA ALA A 212 18.35 7.55 -9.91
C ALA A 212 18.05 6.48 -8.85
N ARG A 213 18.24 5.18 -9.15
CA ARG A 213 18.03 4.10 -8.18
C ARG A 213 18.85 4.24 -6.90
N LYS A 214 20.12 4.66 -7.00
CA LYS A 214 20.96 4.87 -5.82
C LYS A 214 20.45 6.02 -4.96
N VAL A 215 20.06 7.13 -5.59
CA VAL A 215 19.54 8.31 -4.88
C VAL A 215 18.17 8.00 -4.27
N THR A 216 17.28 7.33 -5.01
CA THR A 216 15.99 6.83 -4.50
C THR A 216 16.19 5.93 -3.28
N ALA A 217 17.13 4.98 -3.32
CA ALA A 217 17.38 4.11 -2.17
C ALA A 217 17.81 4.90 -0.91
N ALA A 218 18.71 5.88 -1.06
CA ALA A 218 19.13 6.73 0.04
C ALA A 218 18.00 7.63 0.58
N LEU A 219 17.15 8.16 -0.30
CA LEU A 219 15.97 8.93 0.09
C LEU A 219 14.93 8.06 0.83
N MET A 220 14.75 6.82 0.40
CA MET A 220 13.86 5.87 1.07
C MET A 220 14.37 5.52 2.47
N GLU A 221 15.68 5.30 2.62
CA GLU A 221 16.32 5.07 3.92
C GLU A 221 16.12 6.27 4.86
N GLU A 222 16.44 7.49 4.41
CA GLU A 222 16.21 8.72 5.21
C GLU A 222 14.73 8.93 5.55
N ALA A 223 13.81 8.55 4.66
CA ALA A 223 12.39 8.62 4.95
C ALA A 223 11.98 7.63 6.06
N VAL A 224 12.46 6.40 6.00
CA VAL A 224 12.20 5.36 7.02
C VAL A 224 12.80 5.78 8.36
N ASP A 225 14.02 6.30 8.37
CA ASP A 225 14.67 6.80 9.59
C ASP A 225 13.91 7.98 10.21
N ALA A 226 13.39 8.89 9.38
CA ALA A 226 12.54 9.97 9.85
C ALA A 226 11.21 9.46 10.42
N LEU A 227 10.61 8.42 9.83
CA LEU A 227 9.42 7.76 10.40
C LEU A 227 9.74 7.03 11.71
N ALA A 228 10.90 6.39 11.82
CA ALA A 228 11.36 5.74 13.05
C ALA A 228 11.59 6.75 14.19
N GLN A 229 12.18 7.91 13.89
CA GLN A 229 12.29 9.02 14.85
C GLN A 229 10.91 9.54 15.27
N ALA A 230 9.98 9.69 14.32
CA ALA A 230 8.61 10.10 14.64
C ALA A 230 7.91 9.07 15.56
N LYS A 231 8.10 7.77 15.30
CA LYS A 231 7.60 6.68 16.15
C LYS A 231 8.21 6.72 17.55
N ALA A 232 9.52 6.88 17.67
CA ALA A 232 10.19 6.97 18.97
C ALA A 232 9.67 8.16 19.81
N MET A 233 9.52 9.34 19.19
CA MET A 233 8.92 10.51 19.87
C MET A 233 7.45 10.26 20.24
N HIS A 234 6.71 9.52 19.41
CA HIS A 234 5.34 9.12 19.72
C HIS A 234 5.28 8.13 20.89
N ASP A 235 6.24 7.21 20.99
CA ASP A 235 6.32 6.23 22.07
C ASP A 235 6.66 6.88 23.41
N GLU A 236 7.53 7.89 23.40
CA GLU A 236 7.78 8.74 24.57
C GLU A 236 6.51 9.48 25.02
N LEU A 237 5.75 10.01 24.06
CA LEU A 237 4.47 10.66 24.34
C LEU A 237 3.44 9.68 24.91
N GLU A 238 3.31 8.50 24.31
CA GLU A 238 2.45 7.42 24.79
C GLU A 238 2.84 6.97 26.19
N ALA A 239 4.14 6.86 26.50
CA ALA A 239 4.61 6.48 27.83
C ALA A 239 4.17 7.46 28.93
N ILE A 240 4.04 8.76 28.60
CA ILE A 240 3.51 9.77 29.52
C ILE A 240 1.98 9.70 29.60
N TYR A 241 1.29 9.42 28.49
CA TYR A 241 -0.18 9.33 28.49
C TYR A 241 -0.72 8.05 29.12
N ASN A 242 -0.15 6.89 28.81
CA ASN A 242 -0.67 5.56 29.15
C ASN A 242 -0.99 5.39 30.66
N PRO A 243 -0.16 5.88 31.60
CA PRO A 243 -0.48 5.79 33.04
C PRO A 243 -1.73 6.58 33.46
N HIS A 244 -2.20 7.50 32.62
CA HIS A 244 -3.35 8.36 32.87
C HIS A 244 -4.56 8.01 32.00
N VAL A 245 -4.54 6.84 31.35
CA VAL A 245 -5.67 6.28 30.60
C VAL A 245 -6.23 5.10 31.39
N ASP A 246 -7.54 5.13 31.65
CA ASP A 246 -8.27 3.98 32.16
C ASP A 246 -8.54 3.00 31.00
N PHE A 247 -7.61 2.07 30.78
CA PHE A 247 -7.71 1.09 29.70
C PHE A 247 -8.84 0.09 29.89
N ASP A 248 -9.20 -0.26 31.14
CA ASP A 248 -10.34 -1.14 31.41
C ASP A 248 -11.64 -0.50 30.90
N ARG A 249 -11.80 0.80 31.14
CA ARG A 249 -12.94 1.56 30.61
C ARG A 249 -12.90 1.75 29.10
N VAL A 250 -11.70 1.88 28.51
CA VAL A 250 -11.54 1.89 27.03
C VAL A 250 -11.98 0.54 26.45
N HIS A 251 -11.57 -0.58 27.05
CA HIS A 251 -11.93 -1.91 26.60
C HIS A 251 -13.43 -2.19 26.76
N ALA A 252 -14.03 -1.85 27.90
CA ALA A 252 -15.47 -1.96 28.09
C ALA A 252 -16.25 -1.14 27.04
N ARG A 253 -15.79 0.08 26.73
CA ARG A 253 -16.42 0.91 25.69
C ARG A 253 -16.25 0.31 24.29
N ALA A 254 -15.11 -0.31 24.01
CA ALA A 254 -14.89 -1.01 22.75
C ALA A 254 -15.83 -2.21 22.60
N GLU A 255 -16.02 -3.00 23.66
CA GLU A 255 -16.97 -4.13 23.68
C GLU A 255 -18.40 -3.67 23.46
N GLU A 256 -18.87 -2.62 24.14
CA GLU A 256 -20.20 -2.04 23.92
C GLU A 256 -20.42 -1.64 22.44
N ILE A 257 -19.40 -1.07 21.80
CA ILE A 257 -19.47 -0.66 20.40
C ILE A 257 -19.50 -1.88 19.49
N VAL A 258 -18.69 -2.91 19.76
CA VAL A 258 -18.68 -4.16 18.98
C VAL A 258 -20.04 -4.86 19.07
N GLU A 259 -20.62 -4.96 20.27
CA GLU A 259 -21.95 -5.54 20.47
C GLU A 259 -23.03 -4.77 19.70
N ALA A 260 -22.99 -3.44 19.73
CA ALA A 260 -23.93 -2.60 18.98
C ALA A 260 -23.84 -2.82 17.46
N PHE A 261 -22.63 -3.02 16.90
CA PHE A 261 -22.48 -3.30 15.48
C PHE A 261 -22.95 -4.71 15.11
N THR A 262 -22.59 -5.72 15.91
CA THR A 262 -23.00 -7.12 15.64
C THR A 262 -24.51 -7.34 15.76
N THR A 263 -25.19 -6.59 16.64
CA THR A 263 -26.67 -6.64 16.75
C THR A 263 -27.37 -5.94 15.59
N LEU A 264 -26.79 -4.87 15.03
CA LEU A 264 -27.30 -4.20 13.83
C LEU A 264 -27.14 -5.03 12.54
N GLU A 265 -26.10 -5.86 12.43
CA GLU A 265 -25.93 -6.78 11.29
C GLU A 265 -26.93 -7.96 11.30
N GLN A 266 -27.54 -8.24 12.46
CA GLN A 266 -28.53 -9.31 12.63
C GLN A 266 -29.99 -8.86 12.47
N ALA A 267 -30.25 -7.55 12.35
CA ALA A 267 -31.58 -6.95 12.19
C ALA A 267 -31.90 -6.60 10.73
#